data_AF-A0AA38SWU2-F1
#
_entry.id   AF-A0AA38SWU2-F1
#
_cell.length_a   1.000
_cell.length_b   1.000
_cell.length_c   1.000
_cell.angle_alpha   90.00
_cell.angle_beta   90.00
_cell.angle_gamma   90.00
#
_symmetry.space_group_name_H-M   'P 1'
#
loop_
_entity.id
_entity.type
_entity.pdbx_description
1 polymer ?
#
loop_
_entity_poly.entity_id
_entity_poly.type
_entity_poly.pdbx_seq_one_letter_code
_entity_poly.pdbx_strand_id
1 'polypeptide(L)'
;MPSLQTALPPELANNAIRLYRECLRRAKYIGHKQHNTELVVQMVRQQFRKHLNETDPEKIQKLKDDAARGLINHILYEAEAMTGRKFS
;
A
#
# COMPACT_ATOMS: atom_id res chain seq x y z
N MET A 1 2.03 18.93 -9.85
CA MET A 1 1.66 17.70 -9.12
C MET A 1 2.84 17.34 -8.22
N PRO A 2 2.72 17.35 -6.89
CA PRO A 2 3.77 16.81 -6.04
C PRO A 2 3.92 15.33 -6.40
N SER A 3 5.14 14.88 -6.70
CA SER A 3 5.41 13.45 -6.93
C SER A 3 5.10 12.67 -5.65
N LEU A 4 4.71 11.40 -5.79
CA LEU A 4 4.35 10.49 -4.68
C LEU A 4 5.45 10.25 -3.64
N GLN A 5 6.64 10.79 -3.89
CA GLN A 5 7.77 10.77 -2.99
C GLN A 5 7.54 11.55 -1.70
N THR A 6 6.50 12.40 -1.60
CA THR A 6 6.31 13.26 -0.42
C THR A 6 5.56 12.61 0.74
N ALA A 7 4.78 11.54 0.51
CA ALA A 7 3.89 10.97 1.54
C ALA A 7 4.38 9.66 2.16
N LEU A 8 5.25 8.91 1.47
CA LEU A 8 5.94 7.74 2.01
C LEU A 8 7.45 7.99 1.98
N PRO A 9 8.20 7.62 3.04
CA PRO A 9 9.65 7.74 3.01
C PRO A 9 10.21 7.03 1.77
N PRO A 10 11.09 7.67 0.98
CA PRO A 10 11.60 7.10 -0.27
C PRO A 10 12.28 5.75 -0.04
N GLU A 11 12.89 5.55 1.13
CA GLU A 11 13.48 4.27 1.54
C GLU A 11 12.47 3.12 1.62
N LEU A 12 11.21 3.42 1.95
CA LEU A 12 10.15 2.42 2.06
C LEU A 12 9.59 2.06 0.68
N ALA A 13 9.40 3.05 -0.19
CA ALA A 13 8.96 2.85 -1.57
C ALA A 13 10.02 2.11 -2.41
N ASN A 14 11.30 2.42 -2.19
CA ASN A 14 12.41 1.80 -2.92
C ASN A 14 12.62 0.33 -2.55
N ASN A 15 12.26 -0.08 -1.33
CA ASN A 15 12.43 -1.44 -0.84
C ASN A 15 11.12 -2.24 -0.86
N ALA A 16 11.00 -3.15 -1.83
CA ALA A 16 9.82 -3.99 -2.03
C ALA A 16 9.42 -4.82 -0.79
N ILE A 17 10.39 -5.26 0.02
CA ILE A 17 10.12 -6.04 1.23
C ILE A 17 9.49 -5.16 2.32
N ARG A 18 9.99 -3.93 2.50
CA ARG A 18 9.41 -2.98 3.46
C ARG A 18 8.00 -2.61 3.03
N LEU A 19 7.80 -2.29 1.76
CA LEU A 19 6.49 -1.98 1.18
C LEU A 19 5.50 -3.13 1.38
N TYR A 20 5.92 -4.36 1.09
CA TYR A 20 5.11 -5.56 1.33
C TYR A 20 4.66 -5.69 2.79
N ARG A 21 5.57 -5.50 3.75
CA ARG A 21 5.24 -5.58 5.18
C ARG A 21 4.23 -4.52 5.60
N GLU A 22 4.34 -3.30 5.06
CA GLU A 22 3.36 -2.25 5.32
C GLU A 22 1.99 -2.55 4.71
N CYS A 23 1.95 -3.04 3.46
CA CYS A 23 0.71 -3.51 2.84
C CYS A 23 0.04 -4.60 3.69
N LEU A 24 0.80 -5.56 4.21
CA LEU A 24 0.26 -6.60 5.09
C LEU A 24 -0.23 -6.04 6.43
N ARG A 25 0.51 -5.12 7.05
CA ARG A 25 0.08 -4.50 8.32
C ARG A 25 -1.24 -3.78 8.12
N ARG A 26 -1.36 -3.02 7.03
CA ARG A 26 -2.59 -2.30 6.69
C ARG A 26 -3.74 -3.25 6.36
N ALA A 27 -3.49 -4.29 5.56
CA ALA A 27 -4.49 -5.31 5.24
C ALA A 27 -5.06 -6.00 6.49
N LYS A 28 -4.20 -6.35 7.46
CA LYS A 28 -4.64 -6.91 8.74
C LYS A 28 -5.55 -5.96 9.50
N TYR A 29 -5.17 -4.69 9.54
CA TYR A 29 -5.95 -3.67 10.22
C TYR A 29 -7.33 -3.46 9.57
N ILE A 30 -7.38 -3.32 8.25
CA ILE A 30 -8.62 -3.20 7.48
C ILE A 30 -9.50 -4.41 7.70
N GLY A 31 -8.95 -5.60 7.51
CA GLY A 31 -9.73 -6.81 7.58
C GLY A 31 -10.14 -7.21 9.00
N HIS A 32 -9.46 -6.69 10.03
CA HIS A 32 -9.93 -6.80 11.41
C HIS A 32 -11.20 -5.95 11.61
N LYS A 33 -11.22 -4.71 11.09
CA LYS A 33 -12.41 -3.85 11.13
C LYS A 33 -13.61 -4.41 10.35
N GLN A 34 -13.35 -5.15 9.26
CA GLN A 34 -14.39 -5.67 8.36
C GLN A 34 -14.66 -7.18 8.54
N HIS A 35 -14.07 -7.83 9.53
CA HIS A 35 -14.20 -9.28 9.79
C HIS A 35 -13.82 -10.18 8.59
N ASN A 36 -12.90 -9.73 7.72
CA ASN A 36 -12.46 -10.44 6.51
C ASN A 36 -10.91 -10.46 6.37
N THR A 37 -10.20 -10.42 7.50
CA THR A 37 -8.72 -10.36 7.60
C THR A 37 -8.00 -11.29 6.64
N GLU A 38 -8.36 -12.58 6.65
CA GLU A 38 -7.67 -13.58 5.83
C GLU A 38 -7.77 -13.25 4.34
N LEU A 39 -8.96 -12.89 3.88
CA LEU A 39 -9.22 -12.57 2.48
C LEU A 39 -8.38 -11.37 2.02
N VAL A 40 -8.41 -10.26 2.77
CA VAL A 40 -7.66 -9.05 2.41
C VAL A 40 -6.15 -9.29 2.45
N VAL A 41 -5.67 -10.03 3.44
CA VAL A 41 -4.25 -10.41 3.53
C VAL A 41 -3.84 -11.29 2.36
N GLN A 42 -4.67 -12.28 1.98
CA GLN A 42 -4.38 -13.16 0.85
C GLN A 42 -4.35 -12.40 -0.47
N MET A 43 -5.24 -11.43 -0.68
CA MET A 43 -5.22 -10.57 -1.86
C MET A 43 -3.88 -9.82 -2.01
N VAL A 44 -3.38 -9.21 -0.92
CA VAL A 44 -2.06 -8.55 -0.93
C VAL A 44 -0.95 -9.54 -1.24
N ARG A 45 -0.95 -10.73 -0.60
CA ARG A 45 0.04 -11.77 -0.87
C ARG A 45 0.05 -12.20 -2.33
N GLN A 46 -1.13 -12.41 -2.91
CA GLN A 46 -1.29 -12.85 -4.29
C GLN A 46 -0.75 -11.81 -5.28
N GLN A 47 -1.01 -10.53 -5.06
CA GLN A 47 -0.50 -9.46 -5.93
C GLN A 47 1.04 -9.41 -5.93
N PHE A 48 1.68 -9.47 -4.76
CA PHE A 48 3.14 -9.49 -4.68
C PHE A 48 3.72 -10.78 -5.28
N ARG A 49 3.07 -11.93 -5.07
CA ARG A 49 3.52 -13.21 -5.65
C ARG A 49 3.40 -13.23 -7.17
N LYS A 50 2.35 -12.63 -7.74
CA LYS A 50 2.13 -12.54 -9.19
C LYS A 50 3.30 -11.86 -9.91
N HIS A 51 3.91 -10.88 -9.25
CA HIS A 51 5.00 -10.07 -9.81
C HIS A 51 6.39 -10.41 -9.23
N LEU A 52 6.55 -11.57 -8.59
CA LEU A 52 7.78 -11.96 -7.90
C LEU A 52 8.97 -12.13 -8.85
N ASN A 53 8.71 -12.57 -10.08
CA ASN A 53 9.72 -12.83 -11.11
C ASN A 53 9.79 -11.71 -12.17
N GLU A 54 9.23 -10.54 -11.89
CA GLU A 54 9.35 -9.41 -12.81
C GLU A 54 10.81 -8.92 -12.82
N THR A 55 11.37 -8.76 -14.02
CA THR A 55 12.76 -8.30 -14.22
C THR A 55 12.85 -6.92 -14.84
N ASP A 56 11.74 -6.39 -15.34
CA ASP A 56 11.68 -5.07 -15.95
C ASP A 56 11.71 -3.97 -14.86
N PRO A 57 12.76 -3.12 -14.82
CA PRO A 57 12.92 -2.10 -13.80
C PRO A 57 11.79 -1.05 -13.80
N GLU A 58 11.28 -0.66 -14.96
CA GLU A 58 10.22 0.36 -15.04
C GLU A 58 8.91 -0.20 -14.49
N LYS A 59 8.59 -1.44 -14.85
CA LYS A 59 7.40 -2.14 -14.35
C LYS A 59 7.49 -2.39 -12.84
N ILE A 60 8.65 -2.80 -12.33
CA ILE A 60 8.87 -2.96 -10.88
C ILE A 60 8.64 -1.64 -10.16
N GLN A 61 9.18 -0.53 -10.67
CA GLN A 61 9.00 0.78 -10.05
C GLN A 61 7.54 1.21 -10.08
N LYS A 62 6.85 1.01 -11.21
CA LYS A 62 5.42 1.30 -11.33
C LYS A 62 4.59 0.51 -10.32
N LEU A 63 4.86 -0.79 -10.15
CA LEU A 63 4.18 -1.64 -9.17
C LEU A 63 4.41 -1.18 -7.73
N LYS A 64 5.64 -0.74 -7.41
CA LYS A 64 5.96 -0.13 -6.11
C LYS A 64 5.17 1.16 -5.89
N ASP A 65 5.14 2.04 -6.89
CA ASP A 65 4.42 3.30 -6.82
C ASP A 65 2.91 3.07 -6.65
N ASP A 66 2.34 2.08 -7.34
CA ASP A 66 0.92 1.72 -7.23
C ASP A 66 0.57 1.15 -5.85
N ALA A 67 1.42 0.28 -5.29
CA ALA A 67 1.24 -0.22 -3.93
C ALA A 67 1.40 0.88 -2.87
N ALA A 68 2.37 1.79 -3.06
CA ALA A 68 2.57 2.96 -2.22
C ALA A 68 1.35 3.91 -2.25
N ARG A 69 0.82 4.20 -3.44
CA ARG A 69 -0.45 4.94 -3.62
C ARG A 69 -1.59 4.29 -2.86
N GLY A 70 -1.77 2.96 -3.01
CA GLY A 70 -2.82 2.22 -2.32
C GLY A 70 -2.75 2.37 -0.79
N LEU A 71 -1.55 2.31 -0.22
CA LEU A 71 -1.32 2.54 1.20
C LEU A 71 -1.69 3.96 1.63
N ILE A 72 -1.18 4.98 0.93
CA ILE A 72 -1.44 6.39 1.25
C ILE A 72 -2.93 6.69 1.15
N ASN A 73 -3.59 6.26 0.08
CA ASN A 73 -5.01 6.50 -0.13
C ASN A 73 -5.84 5.97 1.04
N HIS A 74 -5.52 4.79 1.53
CA HIS A 74 -6.23 4.24 2.68
C HIS A 74 -5.86 4.97 3.99
N ILE A 75 -4.60 5.40 4.19
CA ILE A 75 -4.20 6.22 5.34
C ILE A 75 -4.99 7.53 5.37
N LEU A 76 -5.08 8.23 4.23
CA LEU A 76 -5.82 9.48 4.10
C LEU A 76 -7.32 9.28 4.33
N TYR A 77 -7.93 8.29 3.67
CA TYR A 77 -9.34 7.94 3.87
C TYR A 77 -9.67 7.71 5.35
N GLU A 78 -8.79 7.01 6.05
CA GLU A 78 -8.97 6.78 7.48
C GLU A 78 -8.75 8.04 8.33
N ALA A 79 -7.74 8.85 8.01
CA ALA A 79 -7.52 10.12 8.69
C ALA A 79 -8.73 11.06 8.54
N GLU A 80 -9.33 11.12 7.36
CA GLU A 80 -10.59 11.83 7.12
C GLU A 80 -11.73 11.26 7.97
N ALA A 81 -11.89 9.94 8.00
CA ALA A 81 -12.93 9.29 8.80
C ALA A 81 -12.76 9.55 10.31
N MET A 82 -11.54 9.61 10.82
CA MET A 82 -11.26 9.88 12.24
C MET A 82 -11.40 11.35 12.63
N THR A 83 -11.03 12.28 11.73
CA THR A 83 -11.03 13.72 12.03
C THR A 83 -12.32 14.44 11.61
N GLY A 84 -13.16 13.80 10.79
CA GLY A 84 -14.38 14.40 10.24
C GLY A 84 -14.13 15.55 9.26
N ARG A 85 -12.87 15.82 8.91
CA ARG A 85 -12.44 16.91 8.03
C ARG A 85 -11.96 16.31 6.71
N LYS A 86 -12.58 16.72 5.61
CA LYS A 86 -12.13 16.32 4.26
C LYS A 86 -10.81 17.03 3.95
N PHE A 87 -9.81 16.29 3.50
CA PHE A 87 -8.58 16.85 2.93
C PHE A 87 -8.85 17.10 1.44
N SER A 88 -9.58 18.18 1.15
CA SER A 88 -9.81 18.71 -0.20
C SER A 88 -8.78 19.75 -0.58
#